data_AF-A0A317W7P9-F1
#
_entry.id   AF-A0A317W7P9-F1
#
_cell.length_a   1.000
_cell.length_b   1.000
_cell.length_c   1.000
_cell.angle_alpha   90.00
_cell.angle_beta   90.00
_cell.angle_gamma   90.00
#
_symmetry.space_group_name_H-M   'P 1'
#
loop_
_entity.id
_entity.type
_entity.pdbx_description
1 polymer ?
#
loop_
_entity_poly.entity_id
_entity_poly.type
_entity_poly.pdbx_seq_one_letter_code
_entity_poly.pdbx_strand_id
1 'polypeptide(L)'
;MLDCTGSFRLQDEDYPYVFLLTAPKVLGHVFNPVSFWYLYSINKTLAAVILEVNNNFGERHMYLLLSTGSTSGDTSVADPADQPCHTLNRFSSTWSKDFHVSPFNPREGMAYTLTTADPLRCERPIDSRIVLVASNRVRLIASIRATGPAIRPAALSAYQRSQLILSWGWVGALTEPRIYFQAAMLHVQRKLRVWSLPVPLEKTISRRANRLERSLEFFVRGYLRHRVENTDGSFTVRYSAAGLFANDAVEIMQSPSARAVSSKCPDKAVGFRVLRPDFYTSFVESRALTAEEVFKLLAGHDFLRVSRMNVLRDLFCDESGSFPELAKLSRPGCLAFRIIAWFRKERPAASAGLRSLSALDYYVLTSCSPAEQRHYGMQVMKLFLSRYFAFGHVPLFEVEVLVALLAVGWGLLATLSLVYSPDDTTV
;
A
#
# COMPACT_ATOMS: atom_id res chain seq x y z
N MET A 1 -24.93 -16.22 7.21
CA MET A 1 -25.85 -15.92 6.09
C MET A 1 -25.05 -15.32 4.95
N LEU A 2 -25.07 -15.94 3.77
CA LEU A 2 -24.42 -15.43 2.55
C LEU A 2 -25.33 -14.37 1.90
N ASP A 3 -24.77 -13.23 1.49
CA ASP A 3 -25.50 -12.24 0.70
C ASP A 3 -25.36 -12.53 -0.81
N CYS A 4 -26.12 -11.82 -1.66
CA CYS A 4 -26.26 -12.03 -3.11
C CYS A 4 -24.94 -11.95 -3.93
N THR A 5 -23.82 -11.64 -3.29
CA THR A 5 -22.44 -11.62 -3.83
C THR A 5 -21.61 -12.85 -3.47
N GLY A 6 -22.16 -13.81 -2.73
CA GLY A 6 -21.44 -15.01 -2.28
C GLY A 6 -20.34 -14.73 -1.23
N SER A 7 -20.27 -13.53 -0.68
CA SER A 7 -19.26 -13.16 0.32
C SER A 7 -19.71 -13.48 1.74
N PHE A 8 -18.93 -14.29 2.46
CA PHE A 8 -19.13 -14.58 3.88
C PHE A 8 -18.91 -13.31 4.71
N ARG A 9 -19.92 -12.90 5.49
CA ARG A 9 -19.83 -11.72 6.35
C ARG A 9 -19.66 -12.19 7.78
N LEU A 10 -18.47 -11.96 8.35
CA LEU A 10 -18.25 -12.09 9.80
C LEU A 10 -19.02 -10.93 10.46
N GLN A 11 -19.93 -11.24 11.39
CA GLN A 11 -20.58 -10.23 12.22
C GLN A 11 -19.82 -10.12 13.54
N ASP A 12 -19.57 -8.91 14.00
CA ASP A 12 -18.78 -8.67 15.22
C ASP A 12 -19.42 -9.32 16.46
N GLU A 13 -20.76 -9.41 16.48
CA GLU A 13 -21.56 -10.04 17.54
C GLU A 13 -21.28 -11.53 17.71
N ASP A 14 -20.87 -12.22 16.64
CA ASP A 14 -20.58 -13.65 16.66
C ASP A 14 -19.23 -13.97 17.35
N TYR A 15 -18.32 -12.98 17.41
CA TYR A 15 -16.93 -13.16 17.84
C TYR A 15 -16.50 -12.17 18.93
N PRO A 16 -17.11 -12.21 20.13
CA PRO A 16 -16.87 -11.23 21.20
C PRO A 16 -15.46 -11.30 21.80
N TYR A 17 -14.70 -12.37 21.56
CA TYR A 17 -13.32 -12.49 22.05
C TYR A 17 -12.34 -12.76 20.91
N VAL A 18 -11.20 -12.06 20.96
CA VAL A 18 -10.14 -12.16 19.96
C VAL A 18 -8.79 -12.36 20.66
N PHE A 19 -8.03 -13.35 20.20
CA PHE A 19 -6.63 -13.52 20.58
C PHE A 19 -5.74 -13.20 19.37
N LEU A 20 -4.83 -12.24 19.51
CA LEU A 20 -3.91 -11.82 18.46
C LEU A 20 -2.50 -12.35 18.75
N LEU A 21 -1.99 -13.18 17.84
CA LEU A 21 -0.57 -13.54 17.79
C LEU A 21 0.12 -12.67 16.73
N THR A 22 1.06 -11.84 17.16
CA THR A 22 1.73 -10.84 16.31
C THR A 22 3.12 -10.49 16.84
N ALA A 23 3.94 -9.85 16.02
CA ALA A 23 5.26 -9.37 16.44
C ALA A 23 5.16 -8.04 17.21
N PRO A 24 5.91 -7.85 18.31
CA PRO A 24 5.91 -6.59 19.05
C PRO A 24 6.63 -5.48 18.26
N LYS A 25 6.14 -4.24 18.42
CA LYS A 25 6.79 -3.05 17.88
C LYS A 25 7.77 -2.46 18.90
N VAL A 26 9.01 -2.24 18.49
CA VAL A 26 10.08 -1.69 19.34
C VAL A 26 10.57 -0.38 18.73
N LEU A 27 10.56 0.70 19.50
CA LEU A 27 10.93 2.06 19.06
C LEU A 27 10.24 2.49 17.75
N GLY A 28 8.99 2.08 17.55
CA GLY A 28 8.21 2.41 16.36
C GLY A 28 8.40 1.45 15.17
N HIS A 29 9.42 0.60 15.18
CA HIS A 29 9.74 -0.35 14.11
C HIS A 29 9.21 -1.76 14.41
N VAL A 30 8.71 -2.44 13.37
CA VAL A 30 8.25 -3.83 13.45
C VAL A 30 8.38 -4.47 12.07
N PHE A 31 8.97 -5.67 12.03
CA PHE A 31 8.89 -6.56 10.89
C PHE A 31 7.95 -7.71 11.26
N ASN A 32 6.82 -7.84 10.57
CA ASN A 32 5.77 -8.79 10.92
C ASN A 32 5.22 -9.47 9.67
N PRO A 33 5.75 -10.62 9.25
CA PRO A 33 5.34 -11.27 8.02
C PRO A 33 3.94 -11.88 8.11
N VAL A 34 3.47 -12.21 9.32
CA VAL A 34 2.16 -12.82 9.52
C VAL A 34 1.61 -12.56 10.92
N SER A 35 0.33 -12.24 11.03
CA SER A 35 -0.43 -12.21 12.29
C SER A 35 -1.60 -13.18 12.24
N PHE A 36 -1.89 -13.81 13.37
CA PHE A 36 -3.01 -14.73 13.53
C PHE A 36 -4.04 -14.09 14.46
N TRP A 37 -5.25 -13.92 13.95
CA TRP A 37 -6.39 -13.44 14.70
C TRP A 37 -7.31 -14.63 14.97
N TYR A 38 -7.25 -15.16 16.20
CA TYR A 38 -8.11 -16.25 16.63
C TYR A 38 -9.41 -15.65 17.16
N LEU A 39 -10.52 -16.00 16.52
CA LEU A 39 -11.85 -15.46 16.81
C LEU A 39 -12.66 -16.49 17.58
N TYR A 40 -13.16 -16.12 18.75
CA TYR A 40 -13.90 -17.01 19.63
C TYR A 40 -15.35 -16.59 19.74
N SER A 41 -16.24 -17.59 19.69
CA SER A 41 -17.66 -17.44 20.00
C SER A 41 -17.88 -16.91 21.42
N ILE A 42 -19.11 -16.50 21.74
CA ILE A 42 -19.54 -16.22 23.12
C ILE A 42 -19.24 -17.34 24.12
N ASN A 43 -19.27 -18.60 23.67
CA ASN A 43 -18.95 -19.79 24.48
C ASN A 43 -17.43 -20.06 24.63
N LYS A 44 -16.56 -19.12 24.23
CA LYS A 44 -15.09 -19.27 24.24
C LYS A 44 -14.60 -20.53 23.50
N THR A 45 -15.27 -20.85 22.40
CA THR A 45 -14.83 -21.87 21.43
C THR A 45 -14.22 -21.17 20.22
N LEU A 46 -13.08 -21.67 19.73
CA LEU A 46 -12.43 -21.12 18.55
C LEU A 46 -13.32 -21.38 17.32
N ALA A 47 -13.83 -20.30 16.73
CA ALA A 47 -14.82 -20.36 15.66
C ALA A 47 -14.23 -20.01 14.29
N ALA A 48 -13.22 -19.14 14.25
CA ALA A 48 -12.51 -18.79 13.03
C ALA A 48 -11.08 -18.32 13.33
N VAL A 49 -10.21 -18.37 12.32
CA VAL A 49 -8.87 -17.79 12.37
C VAL A 49 -8.67 -16.92 11.13
N ILE A 50 -8.23 -15.68 11.31
CA ILE A 50 -7.78 -14.83 10.19
C ILE A 50 -6.26 -14.81 10.19
N LEU A 51 -5.68 -15.18 9.05
CA LEU A 51 -4.26 -15.05 8.78
C LEU A 51 -4.01 -13.74 8.01
N GLU A 52 -3.48 -12.74 8.70
CA GLU A 52 -3.01 -11.50 8.08
C GLU A 52 -1.57 -11.69 7.61
N VAL A 53 -1.38 -11.89 6.32
CA VAL A 53 -0.05 -12.04 5.71
C VAL A 53 0.40 -10.70 5.13
N ASN A 54 1.61 -10.27 5.51
CA ASN A 54 2.23 -9.04 5.03
C ASN A 54 3.43 -9.39 4.14
N ASN A 55 3.64 -8.62 3.07
CA ASN A 55 4.85 -8.74 2.26
C ASN A 55 5.82 -7.58 2.53
N ASN A 56 7.05 -7.72 2.03
CA ASN A 56 8.10 -6.70 2.18
C ASN A 56 7.84 -5.42 1.35
N PHE A 57 6.75 -5.39 0.57
CA PHE A 57 6.30 -4.21 -0.18
C PHE A 57 5.20 -3.44 0.57
N GLY A 58 4.85 -3.87 1.79
CA GLY A 58 3.84 -3.25 2.64
C GLY A 58 2.40 -3.60 2.25
N GLU A 59 2.20 -4.49 1.28
CA GLU A 59 0.88 -5.03 0.93
C GLU A 59 0.49 -6.11 1.93
N ARG A 60 -0.82 -6.36 2.02
CA ARG A 60 -1.40 -7.29 2.98
C ARG A 60 -2.49 -8.13 2.35
N HIS A 61 -2.65 -9.35 2.84
CA HIS A 61 -3.72 -10.23 2.42
C HIS A 61 -4.25 -11.04 3.59
N MET A 62 -5.56 -11.22 3.63
CA MET A 62 -6.26 -11.92 4.71
C MET A 62 -6.74 -13.28 4.19
N TYR A 63 -6.34 -14.37 4.84
CA TYR A 63 -6.93 -15.68 4.64
C TYR A 63 -7.85 -16.00 5.82
N LEU A 64 -9.08 -16.44 5.53
CA LEU A 64 -10.05 -16.81 6.55
C LEU A 64 -10.13 -18.34 6.65
N LEU A 65 -9.93 -18.84 7.86
CA LEU A 65 -10.20 -20.22 8.26
C LEU A 65 -11.47 -20.23 9.08
N LEU A 66 -12.42 -21.07 8.70
CA LEU A 66 -13.60 -21.32 9.51
C LEU A 66 -13.41 -22.64 10.25
N SER A 67 -13.95 -22.70 11.46
CA SER A 67 -14.20 -23.94 12.18
C SER A 67 -15.32 -24.71 11.46
N THR A 68 -15.06 -25.20 10.25
CA THR A 68 -15.93 -26.23 9.69
C THR A 68 -15.62 -27.51 10.45
N GLY A 69 -16.58 -27.97 11.26
CA GLY A 69 -16.52 -29.28 11.91
C GLY A 69 -16.04 -30.30 10.89
N SER A 70 -14.87 -30.88 11.14
CA SER A 70 -14.11 -31.67 10.20
C SER A 70 -14.92 -32.88 9.73
N THR A 71 -15.53 -32.77 8.55
CA THR A 71 -15.73 -33.94 7.69
C THR A 71 -14.47 -34.15 6.85
N SER A 72 -14.00 -35.39 6.89
CA SER A 72 -13.06 -36.07 6.00
C SER A 72 -11.55 -35.80 6.17
N GLY A 73 -10.87 -36.84 6.64
CA GLY A 73 -9.90 -37.54 5.82
C GLY A 73 -8.48 -37.05 5.97
N ASP A 74 -7.76 -37.67 6.91
CA ASP A 74 -6.32 -37.58 7.01
C ASP A 74 -5.64 -37.81 5.65
N THR A 75 -4.93 -36.78 5.20
CA THR A 75 -3.61 -36.99 4.60
C THR A 75 -2.69 -35.92 5.17
N SER A 76 -2.48 -36.01 6.48
CA SER A 76 -1.36 -35.35 7.14
C SER A 76 -0.09 -35.91 6.51
N VAL A 77 0.57 -35.10 5.69
CA VAL A 77 1.98 -35.36 5.32
C VAL A 77 2.78 -35.02 6.59
N ALA A 78 2.81 -35.97 7.52
CA ALA A 78 3.51 -35.86 8.78
C ALA A 78 5.02 -35.98 8.58
N ASP A 79 5.79 -35.15 9.30
CA ASP A 79 7.18 -35.47 9.60
C ASP A 79 7.22 -36.73 10.50
N PRO A 80 8.17 -37.65 10.31
CA PRO A 80 8.28 -38.86 11.14
C PRO A 80 8.58 -38.59 12.63
N ALA A 81 8.72 -37.32 13.05
CA ALA A 81 9.03 -36.91 14.41
C ALA A 81 7.81 -36.43 15.23
N ASP A 82 6.61 -36.29 14.64
CA ASP A 82 5.44 -35.80 15.37
C ASP A 82 4.59 -36.98 15.91
N GLN A 83 4.51 -37.10 17.25
CA GLN A 83 3.55 -38.01 17.92
C GLN A 83 2.10 -37.51 17.70
N PRO A 84 1.13 -38.40 17.51
CA PRO A 84 -0.27 -38.02 17.31
C PRO A 84 -0.89 -37.51 18.62
N CYS A 85 -0.90 -36.19 18.81
CA CYS A 85 -1.69 -35.54 19.84
C CYS A 85 -3.13 -35.29 19.34
N HIS A 86 -4.10 -35.56 20.20
CA HIS A 86 -5.54 -35.61 19.91
C HIS A 86 -6.04 -34.46 19.00
N THR A 87 -6.67 -34.84 17.90
CA THR A 87 -7.10 -34.06 16.73
C THR A 87 -8.19 -33.00 16.99
N LEU A 88 -8.70 -32.85 18.22
CA LEU A 88 -9.90 -32.06 18.52
C LEU A 88 -9.71 -30.53 18.52
N ASN A 89 -8.47 -30.02 18.58
CA ASN A 89 -8.18 -28.57 18.69
C ASN A 89 -7.29 -28.03 17.55
N ARG A 90 -7.13 -28.77 16.45
CA ARG A 90 -6.33 -28.34 15.29
C ARG A 90 -7.23 -27.92 14.13
N PHE A 91 -6.90 -26.79 13.54
CA PHE A 91 -7.59 -26.16 12.42
C PHE A 91 -6.68 -26.23 11.21
N SER A 92 -7.24 -26.64 10.06
CA SER A 92 -6.51 -26.62 8.81
C SER A 92 -7.35 -26.12 7.67
N SER A 93 -6.72 -25.41 6.74
CA SER A 93 -7.34 -24.94 5.51
C SER A 93 -6.27 -24.77 4.45
N THR A 94 -6.67 -24.90 3.19
CA THR A 94 -5.80 -24.74 2.03
C THR A 94 -6.38 -23.72 1.08
N TRP A 95 -5.52 -22.83 0.56
CA TRP A 95 -5.88 -21.84 -0.46
C TRP A 95 -4.88 -21.84 -1.60
N SER A 96 -5.31 -21.39 -2.78
CA SER A 96 -4.39 -20.98 -3.84
C SER A 96 -3.47 -19.86 -3.37
N LYS A 97 -2.20 -19.91 -3.80
CA LYS A 97 -1.24 -18.85 -3.52
C LYS A 97 -1.53 -17.64 -4.40
N ASP A 98 -2.27 -16.71 -3.83
CA ASP A 98 -2.72 -15.51 -4.54
C ASP A 98 -1.96 -14.25 -4.13
N PHE A 99 -1.11 -14.36 -3.10
CA PHE A 99 -0.34 -13.27 -2.54
C PHE A 99 1.17 -13.47 -2.73
N HIS A 100 1.85 -12.42 -3.17
CA HIS A 100 3.29 -12.46 -3.42
C HIS A 100 4.07 -12.09 -2.15
N VAL A 101 4.55 -13.11 -1.45
CA VAL A 101 5.34 -12.97 -0.21
C VAL A 101 6.84 -13.17 -0.46
N SER A 102 7.21 -14.05 -1.38
CA SER A 102 8.61 -14.41 -1.66
C SER A 102 8.91 -14.28 -3.15
N PRO A 103 10.04 -13.64 -3.52
CA PRO A 103 10.43 -13.51 -4.92
C PRO A 103 10.95 -14.80 -5.53
N PHE A 104 11.15 -15.88 -4.77
CA PHE A 104 11.66 -17.16 -5.30
C PHE A 104 10.57 -18.16 -5.65
N ASN A 105 9.31 -17.84 -5.32
CA ASN A 105 8.19 -18.74 -5.54
C ASN A 105 7.11 -17.99 -6.35
N PRO A 106 6.70 -18.49 -7.53
CA PRO A 106 5.61 -17.89 -8.29
C PRO A 106 4.27 -17.99 -7.53
N ARG A 107 3.28 -17.20 -7.95
CA ARG A 107 1.89 -17.34 -7.46
C ARG A 107 1.20 -18.55 -8.09
N GLU A 108 1.31 -18.67 -9.40
CA GLU A 108 0.67 -19.72 -10.18
C GLU A 108 1.15 -21.13 -9.80
N GLY A 109 0.21 -22.08 -9.78
CA GLY A 109 0.50 -23.49 -9.53
C GLY A 109 0.89 -23.83 -8.09
N MET A 110 0.67 -22.92 -7.14
CA MET A 110 1.07 -23.04 -5.75
C MET A 110 -0.12 -22.91 -4.81
N ALA A 111 -0.07 -23.59 -3.66
CA ALA A 111 -1.08 -23.52 -2.62
C ALA A 111 -0.45 -23.36 -1.24
N TYR A 112 -1.11 -22.62 -0.35
CA TYR A 112 -0.77 -22.56 1.06
C TYR A 112 -1.70 -23.46 1.84
N THR A 113 -1.15 -24.34 2.66
CA THR A 113 -1.88 -25.09 3.68
C THR A 113 -1.47 -24.53 5.04
N LEU A 114 -2.43 -23.99 5.78
CA LEU A 114 -2.22 -23.63 7.18
C LEU A 114 -2.71 -24.76 8.07
N THR A 115 -1.95 -25.07 9.11
CA THR A 115 -2.41 -25.85 10.26
C THR A 115 -2.10 -25.07 11.52
N THR A 116 -3.07 -24.87 12.40
CA THR A 116 -2.86 -24.15 13.65
C THR A 116 -3.69 -24.76 14.78
N ALA A 117 -3.20 -24.67 16.00
CA ALA A 117 -3.91 -25.14 17.18
C ALA A 117 -4.62 -23.99 17.92
N ASP A 118 -5.65 -24.31 18.72
CA ASP A 118 -6.29 -23.35 19.63
C ASP A 118 -5.32 -22.96 20.77
N PRO A 119 -4.86 -21.69 20.83
CA PRO A 119 -3.89 -21.25 21.83
C PRO A 119 -4.43 -21.29 23.27
N LEU A 120 -5.75 -21.31 23.47
CA LEU A 120 -6.38 -21.34 24.79
C LEU A 120 -6.64 -22.76 25.31
N ARG A 121 -6.58 -23.78 24.45
CA ARG A 121 -6.93 -25.17 24.80
C ARG A 121 -5.80 -26.18 24.61
N CYS A 122 -4.66 -25.78 24.06
CA CYS A 122 -3.52 -26.66 23.83
C CYS A 122 -2.43 -26.49 24.89
N GLU A 123 -1.81 -27.61 25.27
CA GLU A 123 -0.65 -27.64 26.18
C GLU A 123 0.54 -26.83 25.65
N ARG A 124 0.71 -26.82 24.32
CA ARG A 124 1.60 -25.93 23.59
C ARG A 124 0.77 -24.82 22.96
N PRO A 125 0.70 -23.62 23.58
CA PRO A 125 -0.28 -22.60 23.19
C PRO A 125 0.01 -21.96 21.83
N ILE A 126 1.21 -22.14 21.28
CA ILE A 126 1.54 -21.61 19.95
C ILE A 126 2.18 -22.75 19.15
N ASP A 127 1.41 -23.32 18.23
CA ASP A 127 1.85 -24.26 17.21
C ASP A 127 1.09 -24.00 15.91
N SER A 128 1.74 -23.28 14.99
CA SER A 128 1.19 -22.93 13.68
C SER A 128 2.19 -23.30 12.59
N ARG A 129 1.72 -23.95 11.53
CA ARG A 129 2.53 -24.40 10.39
C ARG A 129 1.89 -23.92 9.09
N ILE A 130 2.63 -23.15 8.31
CA ILE A 130 2.26 -22.74 6.95
C ILE A 130 3.13 -23.53 5.99
N VAL A 131 2.49 -24.35 5.16
CA VAL A 131 3.17 -25.18 4.15
C VAL A 131 2.84 -24.61 2.78
N LEU A 132 3.87 -24.32 1.99
CA LEU A 132 3.74 -24.02 0.57
C LEU A 132 3.88 -25.31 -0.22
N VAL A 133 2.87 -25.65 -1.02
CA VAL A 133 2.81 -26.86 -1.82
C VAL A 133 2.76 -26.49 -3.30
N ALA A 134 3.49 -27.23 -4.14
CA ALA A 134 3.46 -27.13 -5.59
C ALA A 134 3.36 -28.53 -6.19
N SER A 135 2.35 -28.80 -7.02
CA SER A 135 2.17 -30.13 -7.66
C SER A 135 2.31 -31.29 -6.66
N ASN A 136 1.64 -31.18 -5.50
CA ASN A 136 1.69 -32.14 -4.37
C ASN A 136 3.09 -32.34 -3.74
N ARG A 137 4.05 -31.46 -4.00
CA ARG A 137 5.35 -31.45 -3.33
C ARG A 137 5.48 -30.25 -2.40
N VAL A 138 6.00 -30.48 -1.21
CA VAL A 138 6.31 -29.42 -0.26
C VAL A 138 7.49 -28.59 -0.78
N ARG A 139 7.32 -27.27 -0.83
CA ARG A 139 8.34 -26.29 -1.25
C ARG A 139 8.93 -25.51 -0.10
N LEU A 140 8.09 -25.15 0.87
CA LEU A 140 8.48 -24.39 2.04
C LEU A 140 7.62 -24.81 3.22
N ILE A 141 8.24 -24.94 4.39
CA ILE A 141 7.56 -25.09 5.67
C ILE A 141 7.99 -23.90 6.52
N ALA A 142 7.02 -23.11 6.97
CA ALA A 142 7.21 -22.08 7.97
C ALA A 142 6.45 -22.48 9.23
N SER A 143 7.17 -22.66 10.34
CA SER A 143 6.59 -23.06 11.63
C SER A 143 6.80 -21.96 12.67
N ILE A 144 5.75 -21.66 13.42
CA ILE A 144 5.78 -20.76 14.57
C ILE A 144 5.45 -21.60 15.80
N ARG A 145 6.41 -21.69 16.72
CA ARG A 145 6.32 -22.49 17.94
C ARG A 145 6.80 -21.67 19.12
N ALA A 146 6.15 -21.85 20.27
CA ALA A 146 6.65 -21.29 21.53
C ALA A 146 7.96 -22.00 21.92
N THR A 147 8.99 -21.23 22.24
CA THR A 147 10.30 -21.74 22.71
C THR A 147 10.42 -21.75 24.24
N GLY A 148 9.44 -21.20 24.95
CA GLY A 148 9.46 -21.07 26.40
C GLY A 148 8.13 -20.54 26.95
N PRO A 149 8.02 -20.34 28.27
CA PRO A 149 6.80 -19.86 28.91
C PRO A 149 6.47 -18.43 28.50
N ALA A 150 5.16 -18.10 28.51
CA ALA A 150 4.70 -16.76 28.19
C ALA A 150 5.15 -15.74 29.24
N ILE A 151 5.77 -14.65 28.77
CA ILE A 151 6.20 -13.54 29.61
C ILE A 151 5.08 -12.51 29.67
N ARG A 152 4.62 -12.15 30.88
CA ARG A 152 3.67 -11.04 31.07
C ARG A 152 4.43 -9.75 31.39
N PRO A 153 4.49 -8.76 30.48
CA PRO A 153 5.28 -7.54 30.71
C PRO A 153 4.88 -6.77 31.98
N ALA A 154 3.59 -6.79 32.33
CA ALA A 154 3.06 -6.14 33.53
C ALA A 154 3.62 -6.73 34.85
N ALA A 155 3.97 -8.02 34.86
CA ALA A 155 4.51 -8.71 36.03
C ALA A 155 6.04 -8.55 36.18
N LEU A 156 6.72 -8.00 35.16
CA LEU A 156 8.17 -7.83 35.19
C LEU A 156 8.59 -6.61 36.00
N SER A 157 9.72 -6.73 36.72
CA SER A 157 10.40 -5.58 37.33
C SER A 157 11.04 -4.67 36.27
N ALA A 158 11.41 -3.45 36.64
CA ALA A 158 12.07 -2.50 35.72
C ALA A 158 13.38 -3.06 35.14
N TYR A 159 14.15 -3.79 35.95
CA TYR A 159 15.38 -4.46 35.50
C TYR A 159 15.09 -5.54 34.45
N GLN A 160 14.11 -6.42 34.72
CA GLN A 160 13.72 -7.49 33.80
C GLN A 160 13.16 -6.95 32.48
N ARG A 161 12.41 -5.84 32.52
CA ARG A 161 11.92 -5.16 31.30
C ARG A 161 13.09 -4.63 30.46
N SER A 162 14.07 -4.02 31.12
CA SER A 162 15.27 -3.48 30.45
C SER A 162 16.08 -4.62 29.81
N GLN A 163 16.27 -5.72 30.53
CA GLN A 163 16.93 -6.91 30.02
C GLN A 163 16.19 -7.53 28.82
N LEU A 164 14.86 -7.57 28.85
CA LEU A 164 14.05 -8.04 27.72
C LEU A 164 14.22 -7.15 26.49
N ILE A 165 14.20 -5.82 26.65
CA ILE A 165 14.40 -4.87 25.55
C ILE A 165 15.82 -4.98 24.97
N LEU A 166 16.84 -5.09 25.82
CA LEU A 166 18.23 -5.20 25.36
C LEU A 166 18.52 -6.55 24.68
N SER A 167 17.88 -7.63 25.12
CA SER A 167 18.07 -8.96 24.53
C SER A 167 17.28 -9.19 23.24
N TRP A 168 16.03 -8.70 23.17
CA TRP A 168 15.12 -8.98 22.06
C TRP A 168 14.77 -7.77 21.20
N GLY A 169 14.93 -6.55 21.71
CA GLY A 169 14.46 -5.33 21.05
C GLY A 169 15.12 -5.04 19.70
N TRP A 170 16.36 -5.50 19.50
CA TRP A 170 17.10 -5.33 18.25
C TRP A 170 16.77 -6.40 17.19
N VAL A 171 16.12 -7.51 17.56
CA VAL A 171 15.84 -8.63 16.64
C VAL A 171 15.01 -8.18 15.44
N GLY A 172 13.98 -7.36 15.68
CA GLY A 172 13.15 -6.79 14.62
C GLY A 172 13.97 -5.97 13.63
N ALA A 173 14.83 -5.08 14.13
CA ALA A 173 15.68 -4.21 13.30
C ALA A 173 16.68 -5.00 12.44
N LEU A 174 17.20 -6.13 12.92
CA LEU A 174 18.11 -6.99 12.14
C LEU A 174 17.38 -7.97 11.21
N THR A 175 16.05 -8.09 11.28
CA THR A 175 15.31 -9.08 10.48
C THR A 175 15.34 -8.75 8.99
N GLU A 176 15.08 -7.50 8.59
CA GLU A 176 15.12 -7.09 7.18
C GLU A 176 16.51 -7.27 6.53
N PRO A 177 17.63 -6.78 7.14
CA PRO A 177 18.97 -7.05 6.61
C PRO A 177 19.28 -8.54 6.43
N ARG A 178 18.86 -9.37 7.40
CA ARG A 178 19.03 -10.84 7.30
C ARG A 178 18.22 -11.42 6.15
N ILE A 179 17.01 -10.93 5.90
CA ILE A 179 16.20 -11.35 4.76
C ILE A 179 16.90 -11.03 3.44
N TYR A 180 17.43 -9.81 3.29
CA TYR A 180 18.16 -9.43 2.08
C TYR A 180 19.42 -10.27 1.86
N PHE A 181 20.17 -10.53 2.94
CA PHE A 181 21.35 -11.40 2.88
C PHE A 181 20.98 -12.84 2.45
N GLN A 182 19.93 -13.41 3.04
CA GLN A 182 19.43 -14.74 2.66
C GLN A 182 18.93 -14.76 1.22
N ALA A 183 18.23 -13.72 0.77
CA ALA A 183 17.77 -13.60 -0.61
C ALA A 183 18.95 -13.53 -1.60
N ALA A 184 19.99 -12.76 -1.29
CA ALA A 184 21.21 -12.70 -2.09
C ALA A 184 21.89 -14.07 -2.17
N MET A 185 21.99 -14.79 -1.05
CA MET A 185 22.56 -16.13 -0.99
C MET A 185 21.77 -17.13 -1.85
N LEU A 186 20.43 -17.11 -1.76
CA LEU A 186 19.55 -17.95 -2.57
C LEU A 186 19.65 -17.65 -4.07
N HIS A 187 19.78 -16.38 -4.44
CA HIS A 187 19.91 -15.99 -5.83
C HIS A 187 21.30 -16.31 -6.40
N VAL A 188 22.37 -15.93 -5.70
CA VAL A 188 23.75 -16.05 -6.20
C VAL A 188 24.29 -17.48 -6.05
N GLN A 189 24.14 -18.09 -4.88
CA GLN A 189 24.72 -19.42 -4.62
C GLN A 189 23.80 -20.55 -5.08
N ARG A 190 22.50 -20.44 -4.82
CA ARG A 190 21.51 -21.48 -5.18
C ARG A 190 20.87 -21.28 -6.54
N LYS A 191 21.22 -20.19 -7.25
CA LYS A 191 20.74 -19.86 -8.61
C LYS A 191 19.22 -19.91 -8.74
N LEU A 192 18.50 -19.58 -7.66
CA LEU A 192 17.05 -19.55 -7.71
C LEU A 192 16.58 -18.37 -8.57
N ARG A 193 15.57 -18.64 -9.40
CA ARG A 193 14.93 -17.62 -10.23
C ARG A 193 14.20 -16.61 -9.33
N VAL A 194 14.49 -15.34 -9.58
CA VAL A 194 13.79 -14.21 -8.98
C VAL A 194 12.60 -13.85 -9.85
N TRP A 195 11.42 -13.83 -9.25
CA TRP A 195 10.17 -13.38 -9.83
C TRP A 195 9.92 -11.94 -9.40
N SER A 196 9.60 -11.08 -10.35
CA SER A 196 9.21 -9.70 -10.07
C SER A 196 7.91 -9.66 -9.26
N LEU A 197 7.75 -8.61 -8.45
CA LEU A 197 6.49 -8.34 -7.76
C LEU A 197 5.37 -8.27 -8.81
N PRO A 198 4.41 -9.21 -8.78
CA PRO A 198 3.35 -9.22 -9.75
C PRO A 198 2.25 -8.27 -9.31
N VAL A 199 1.33 -8.05 -10.22
CA VAL A 199 0.20 -7.15 -10.01
C VAL A 199 -0.66 -7.56 -8.81
N PRO A 200 -1.00 -6.63 -7.90
CA PRO A 200 -1.87 -6.92 -6.78
C PRO A 200 -3.25 -7.39 -7.27
N LEU A 201 -3.79 -8.38 -6.58
CA LEU A 201 -5.16 -8.82 -6.85
C LEU A 201 -6.15 -7.89 -6.15
N GLU A 202 -7.41 -7.97 -6.54
CA GLU A 202 -8.48 -7.18 -5.91
C GLU A 202 -8.64 -7.46 -4.40
N LYS A 203 -8.28 -8.66 -3.95
CA LYS A 203 -8.29 -9.02 -2.54
C LYS A 203 -7.02 -8.63 -1.78
N THR A 204 -6.03 -8.07 -2.48
CA THR A 204 -4.82 -7.52 -1.86
C THR A 204 -5.14 -6.14 -1.29
N ILE A 205 -4.78 -5.94 -0.04
CA ILE A 205 -4.83 -4.64 0.63
C ILE A 205 -3.49 -3.96 0.32
N SER A 206 -3.56 -2.79 -0.32
CA SER A 206 -2.36 -2.05 -0.71
C SER A 206 -1.55 -1.58 0.50
N ARG A 207 -0.28 -1.25 0.26
CA ARG A 207 0.51 -0.49 1.23
C ARG A 207 -0.14 0.85 1.56
N ARG A 208 0.22 1.40 2.73
CA ARG A 208 -0.19 2.75 3.12
C ARG A 208 0.43 3.78 2.16
N ALA A 209 -0.36 4.77 1.78
CA ALA A 209 0.11 5.91 1.02
C ALA A 209 1.03 6.76 1.91
N ASN A 210 2.16 7.20 1.36
CA ASN A 210 3.07 8.14 2.01
C ASN A 210 2.48 9.57 1.96
N ARG A 211 3.16 10.55 2.57
CA ARG A 211 2.65 11.94 2.63
C ARG A 211 2.45 12.56 1.25
N LEU A 212 3.38 12.33 0.32
CA LEU A 212 3.29 12.83 -1.04
C LEU A 212 2.10 12.22 -1.78
N GLU A 213 1.98 10.90 -1.75
CA GLU A 213 0.89 10.16 -2.41
C GLU A 213 -0.47 10.56 -1.89
N ARG A 214 -0.63 10.77 -0.57
CA ARG A 214 -1.89 11.27 0.00
C ARG A 214 -2.23 12.68 -0.50
N SER A 215 -1.21 13.53 -0.63
CA SER A 215 -1.42 14.88 -1.18
C SER A 215 -1.81 14.83 -2.66
N LEU A 216 -1.17 13.99 -3.48
CA LEU A 216 -1.50 13.83 -4.89
C LEU A 216 -2.87 13.15 -5.09
N GLU A 217 -3.22 12.19 -4.25
CA GLU A 217 -4.51 11.50 -4.25
C GLU A 217 -5.67 12.49 -4.15
N PHE A 218 -5.56 13.50 -3.27
CA PHE A 218 -6.55 14.55 -3.11
C PHE A 218 -6.85 15.25 -4.44
N PHE A 219 -5.82 15.60 -5.21
CA PHE A 219 -5.98 16.26 -6.51
C PHE A 219 -6.54 15.31 -7.57
N VAL A 220 -6.09 14.06 -7.62
CA VAL A 220 -6.61 13.07 -8.58
C VAL A 220 -8.09 12.78 -8.33
N ARG A 221 -8.48 12.60 -7.06
CA ARG A 221 -9.88 12.44 -6.64
C ARG A 221 -10.71 13.68 -6.98
N GLY A 222 -10.19 14.88 -6.69
CA GLY A 222 -10.86 16.14 -7.02
C GLY A 222 -11.07 16.33 -8.52
N TYR A 223 -10.06 15.99 -9.32
CA TYR A 223 -10.15 16.01 -10.77
C TYR A 223 -11.22 15.04 -11.30
N LEU A 224 -11.23 13.79 -10.82
CA LEU A 224 -12.28 12.81 -11.17
C LEU A 224 -13.67 13.35 -10.83
N ARG A 225 -13.83 13.92 -9.63
CA ARG A 225 -15.10 14.52 -9.20
C ARG A 225 -15.54 15.65 -10.12
N HIS A 226 -14.65 16.59 -10.40
CA HIS A 226 -14.91 17.72 -11.28
C HIS A 226 -15.33 17.27 -12.68
N ARG A 227 -14.70 16.21 -13.22
CA ARG A 227 -15.09 15.64 -14.51
C ARG A 227 -16.47 15.02 -14.48
N VAL A 228 -16.78 14.25 -13.45
CA VAL A 228 -18.11 13.63 -13.29
C VAL A 228 -19.21 14.67 -13.11
N GLU A 229 -18.93 15.78 -12.41
CA GLU A 229 -19.90 16.85 -12.16
C GLU A 229 -20.15 17.75 -13.36
N ASN A 230 -19.15 17.94 -14.24
CA ASN A 230 -19.25 18.80 -15.42
C ASN A 230 -19.53 18.04 -16.72
N THR A 231 -20.01 16.80 -16.64
CA THR A 231 -20.41 16.01 -17.80
C THR A 231 -21.93 16.03 -17.94
N ASP A 232 -22.44 16.27 -19.16
CA ASP A 232 -23.88 16.36 -19.43
C ASP A 232 -24.63 15.02 -19.31
N GLY A 233 -23.91 13.90 -19.50
CA GLY A 233 -24.47 12.55 -19.40
C GLY A 233 -24.74 12.08 -17.96
N SER A 234 -25.62 11.09 -17.81
CA SER A 234 -25.87 10.41 -16.52
C SER A 234 -24.75 9.41 -16.20
N PHE A 235 -23.81 9.80 -15.34
CA PHE A 235 -22.69 8.97 -14.87
C PHE A 235 -22.71 8.81 -13.34
N THR A 236 -22.37 7.59 -12.88
CA THR A 236 -22.07 7.29 -11.48
C THR A 236 -20.70 6.62 -11.39
N VAL A 237 -19.76 7.24 -10.68
CA VAL A 237 -18.39 6.74 -10.52
C VAL A 237 -18.17 6.31 -9.08
N ARG A 238 -17.82 5.05 -8.86
CA ARG A 238 -17.36 4.54 -7.57
C ARG A 238 -15.84 4.53 -7.55
N TYR A 239 -15.24 5.55 -6.96
CA TYR A 239 -13.81 5.67 -6.81
C TYR A 239 -13.35 4.98 -5.52
N SER A 240 -12.25 4.21 -5.59
CA SER A 240 -11.64 3.51 -4.47
C SER A 240 -10.13 3.79 -4.47
N ALA A 241 -9.69 4.62 -3.54
CA ALA A 241 -8.32 5.04 -3.35
C ALA A 241 -7.46 3.94 -2.71
N ALA A 242 -6.23 3.79 -3.18
CA ALA A 242 -5.22 2.94 -2.56
C ALA A 242 -4.52 3.66 -1.39
N GLY A 243 -4.24 2.89 -0.33
CA GLY A 243 -3.36 3.31 0.77
C GLY A 243 -3.93 4.31 1.78
N LEU A 244 -5.22 4.62 1.68
CA LEU A 244 -5.98 5.40 2.67
C LEU A 244 -6.71 4.47 3.65
N PHE A 245 -7.23 5.04 4.74
CA PHE A 245 -8.06 4.29 5.70
C PHE A 245 -9.43 3.99 5.09
N ALA A 246 -10.07 2.90 5.53
CA ALA A 246 -11.29 2.37 4.92
C ALA A 246 -12.43 3.42 4.79
N ASN A 247 -12.57 4.30 5.79
CA ASN A 247 -13.61 5.34 5.78
C ASN A 247 -13.37 6.44 4.72
N ASP A 248 -12.11 6.72 4.40
CA ASP A 248 -11.73 7.77 3.44
C ASP A 248 -11.43 7.21 2.05
N ALA A 249 -11.38 5.88 1.91
CA ALA A 249 -10.91 5.21 0.72
C ALA A 249 -11.95 5.16 -0.40
N VAL A 250 -13.25 5.24 -0.12
CA VAL A 250 -14.29 5.07 -1.14
C VAL A 250 -15.15 6.33 -1.27
N GLU A 251 -15.35 6.78 -2.50
CA GLU A 251 -16.22 7.89 -2.82
C GLU A 251 -17.14 7.52 -3.99
N ILE A 252 -18.42 7.89 -3.89
CA ILE A 252 -19.38 7.76 -4.97
C ILE A 252 -19.64 9.15 -5.54
N MET A 253 -19.22 9.36 -6.79
CA MET A 253 -19.37 10.61 -7.52
C MET A 253 -20.50 10.46 -8.52
N GLN A 254 -21.40 11.46 -8.60
CA GLN A 254 -22.55 11.43 -9.49
C GLN A 254 -22.66 12.75 -10.26
N SER A 255 -22.86 12.63 -11.57
CA SER A 255 -23.22 13.76 -12.45
C SER A 255 -24.58 14.37 -12.06
N PRO A 256 -24.87 15.64 -12.42
CA PRO A 256 -26.16 16.27 -12.14
C PRO A 256 -27.35 15.47 -12.69
N SER A 257 -27.22 14.97 -13.93
CA SER A 257 -28.21 14.14 -14.60
C SER A 257 -28.44 12.79 -13.89
N ALA A 258 -27.40 12.20 -13.29
CA ALA A 258 -27.53 10.96 -12.52
C ALA A 258 -28.17 11.18 -11.14
N ARG A 259 -27.93 12.32 -10.48
CA ARG A 259 -28.56 12.65 -9.19
C ARG A 259 -30.07 12.85 -9.31
N ALA A 260 -30.54 13.32 -10.46
CA ALA A 260 -31.96 13.52 -10.74
C ALA A 260 -32.74 12.20 -10.93
N VAL A 261 -32.06 11.10 -11.29
CA VAL A 261 -32.68 9.80 -11.57
C VAL A 261 -32.52 8.89 -10.35
N SER A 262 -33.55 8.83 -9.51
CA SER A 262 -33.55 8.07 -8.24
C SER A 262 -33.68 6.53 -8.39
N SER A 263 -33.49 5.94 -9.57
CA SER A 263 -33.78 4.51 -9.80
C SER A 263 -32.59 3.57 -9.59
N LYS A 264 -32.90 2.41 -9.00
CA LYS A 264 -32.01 1.25 -8.76
C LYS A 264 -31.22 0.88 -10.03
N CYS A 265 -29.89 0.90 -9.90
CA CYS A 265 -28.85 0.65 -10.91
C CYS A 265 -28.70 1.72 -12.00
N PRO A 266 -27.70 2.62 -11.89
CA PRO A 266 -27.37 3.56 -12.95
C PRO A 266 -26.79 2.80 -14.15
N ASP A 267 -27.39 2.99 -15.34
CA ASP A 267 -26.95 2.35 -16.60
C ASP A 267 -25.46 2.55 -16.91
N LYS A 268 -24.86 3.64 -16.39
CA LYS A 268 -23.44 3.99 -16.54
C LYS A 268 -22.68 4.07 -15.21
N ALA A 269 -22.86 3.06 -14.34
CA ALA A 269 -22.01 2.90 -13.17
C ALA A 269 -20.59 2.43 -13.56
N VAL A 270 -19.55 3.15 -13.14
CA VAL A 270 -18.14 2.77 -13.33
C VAL A 270 -17.41 2.70 -12.00
N GLY A 271 -16.91 1.53 -11.63
CA GLY A 271 -15.93 1.35 -10.57
C GLY A 271 -14.52 1.69 -11.04
N PHE A 272 -13.87 2.61 -10.33
CA PHE A 272 -12.46 2.98 -10.45
C PHE A 272 -11.74 2.56 -9.18
N ARG A 273 -10.89 1.55 -9.28
CA ARG A 273 -10.18 1.03 -8.12
C ARG A 273 -8.68 1.14 -8.32
N VAL A 274 -8.06 2.04 -7.57
CA VAL A 274 -6.61 2.15 -7.51
C VAL A 274 -6.09 0.98 -6.68
N LEU A 275 -5.16 0.21 -7.24
CA LEU A 275 -4.61 -0.98 -6.60
C LEU A 275 -3.38 -0.66 -5.74
N ARG A 276 -2.61 0.38 -6.11
CA ARG A 276 -1.41 0.80 -5.36
C ARG A 276 -1.28 2.32 -5.29
N PRO A 277 -0.75 2.89 -4.18
CA PRO A 277 -0.53 4.33 -4.06
C PRO A 277 0.46 4.90 -5.08
N ASP A 278 1.36 4.07 -5.62
CA ASP A 278 2.28 4.43 -6.71
C ASP A 278 1.55 4.95 -7.96
N PHE A 279 0.27 4.63 -8.09
CA PHE A 279 -0.61 5.21 -9.09
C PHE A 279 -0.59 6.74 -9.07
N TYR A 280 -0.63 7.38 -7.90
CA TYR A 280 -0.79 8.84 -7.82
C TYR A 280 0.45 9.59 -8.29
N THR A 281 1.64 9.10 -7.94
CA THR A 281 2.89 9.64 -8.46
C THR A 281 3.02 9.36 -9.96
N SER A 282 2.72 8.13 -10.38
CA SER A 282 2.76 7.74 -11.81
C SER A 282 1.77 8.52 -12.67
N PHE A 283 0.60 8.86 -12.13
CA PHE A 283 -0.41 9.66 -12.81
C PHE A 283 0.10 11.06 -13.11
N VAL A 284 0.73 11.70 -12.12
CA VAL A 284 1.32 13.03 -12.26
C VAL A 284 2.58 13.01 -13.14
N GLU A 285 3.37 11.94 -13.09
CA GLU A 285 4.58 11.79 -13.89
C GLU A 285 4.32 11.36 -15.33
N SER A 286 3.10 10.89 -15.62
CA SER A 286 2.72 10.42 -16.95
C SER A 286 2.94 11.52 -18.00
N ARG A 287 3.41 11.09 -19.16
CA ARG A 287 3.68 11.96 -20.31
C ARG A 287 2.44 12.19 -21.18
N ALA A 288 1.37 11.45 -20.91
CA ALA A 288 0.10 11.64 -21.59
C ALA A 288 -0.50 13.01 -21.22
N LEU A 289 -1.00 13.71 -22.24
CA LEU A 289 -1.59 15.03 -22.07
C LEU A 289 -3.06 14.91 -21.61
N THR A 290 -3.74 13.84 -22.02
CA THR A 290 -5.12 13.54 -21.63
C THR A 290 -5.16 12.53 -20.49
N ALA A 291 -6.10 12.68 -19.57
CA ALA A 291 -6.25 11.72 -18.49
C ALA A 291 -6.72 10.36 -18.99
N GLU A 292 -7.49 10.29 -20.09
CA GLU A 292 -7.88 9.01 -20.70
C GLU A 292 -6.65 8.17 -21.07
N GLU A 293 -5.64 8.78 -21.70
CA GLU A 293 -4.38 8.12 -22.04
C GLU A 293 -3.61 7.69 -20.78
N VAL A 294 -3.57 8.54 -19.75
CA VAL A 294 -2.93 8.20 -18.46
C VAL A 294 -3.64 6.99 -17.83
N PHE A 295 -4.96 7.00 -17.75
CA PHE A 295 -5.75 5.91 -17.17
C PHE A 295 -5.61 4.62 -17.99
N LYS A 296 -5.60 4.68 -19.32
CA LYS A 296 -5.34 3.52 -20.19
C LYS A 296 -3.94 2.95 -19.96
N LEU A 297 -2.93 3.80 -19.93
CA LEU A 297 -1.55 3.39 -19.71
C LEU A 297 -1.39 2.73 -18.33
N LEU A 298 -1.94 3.33 -17.29
CA LEU A 298 -1.84 2.83 -15.92
C LEU A 298 -2.75 1.63 -15.65
N ALA A 299 -3.87 1.49 -16.37
CA ALA A 299 -4.67 0.27 -16.36
C ALA A 299 -3.93 -0.90 -17.01
N GLY A 300 -3.17 -0.66 -18.09
CA GLY A 300 -2.30 -1.66 -18.71
C GLY A 300 -1.09 -2.08 -17.86
N HIS A 301 -0.66 -1.22 -16.93
CA HIS A 301 0.36 -1.54 -15.93
C HIS A 301 -0.23 -2.03 -14.60
N ASP A 302 -1.55 -2.26 -14.59
CA ASP A 302 -2.35 -2.76 -13.48
C ASP A 302 -2.17 -1.99 -12.15
N PHE A 303 -1.99 -0.66 -12.24
CA PHE A 303 -2.11 0.23 -11.08
C PHE A 303 -3.56 0.61 -10.79
N LEU A 304 -4.42 0.48 -11.81
CA LEU A 304 -5.82 0.87 -11.80
C LEU A 304 -6.66 -0.23 -12.42
N ARG A 305 -7.75 -0.60 -11.75
CA ARG A 305 -8.83 -1.43 -12.33
C ARG A 305 -10.03 -0.55 -12.63
N VAL A 306 -10.48 -0.61 -13.88
CA VAL A 306 -11.69 0.09 -14.35
C VAL A 306 -12.68 -0.97 -14.81
N SER A 307 -13.84 -1.02 -14.16
CA SER A 307 -14.90 -2.01 -14.45
C SER A 307 -15.47 -1.91 -15.86
N ARG A 308 -15.62 -0.69 -16.41
CA ARG A 308 -16.17 -0.42 -17.75
C ARG A 308 -15.33 0.63 -18.49
N MET A 309 -14.36 0.17 -19.27
CA MET A 309 -13.39 1.04 -19.96
C MET A 309 -14.00 1.84 -21.12
N ASN A 310 -15.09 1.36 -21.72
CA ASN A 310 -15.86 2.09 -22.73
C ASN A 310 -16.54 3.33 -22.13
N VAL A 311 -17.17 3.18 -20.95
CA VAL A 311 -17.81 4.29 -20.24
C VAL A 311 -16.78 5.31 -19.73
N LEU A 312 -15.55 4.85 -19.42
CA LEU A 312 -14.43 5.75 -19.14
C LEU A 312 -14.14 6.66 -20.33
N ARG A 313 -14.08 6.10 -21.55
CA ARG A 313 -13.82 6.89 -22.75
C ARG A 313 -14.87 7.99 -22.89
N ASP A 314 -16.16 7.66 -22.77
CA ASP A 314 -17.25 8.63 -22.86
C ASP A 314 -17.11 9.79 -21.83
N LEU A 315 -16.59 9.52 -20.64
CA LEU A 315 -16.37 10.53 -19.59
C LEU A 315 -15.22 11.52 -19.93
N PHE A 316 -14.25 11.08 -20.75
CA PHE A 316 -13.05 11.86 -21.10
C PHE A 316 -12.96 12.23 -22.59
N CYS A 317 -13.96 11.90 -23.42
CA CYS A 317 -13.99 12.19 -24.85
C CYS A 317 -13.77 13.68 -25.19
N ASP A 318 -14.27 14.58 -24.35
CA ASP A 318 -14.23 16.03 -24.59
C ASP A 318 -12.89 16.70 -24.20
N GLU A 319 -11.91 15.97 -23.68
CA GLU A 319 -10.58 16.54 -23.35
C GLU A 319 -9.79 16.99 -24.58
N SER A 320 -10.23 16.60 -25.78
CA SER A 320 -9.62 17.00 -27.05
C SER A 320 -9.93 18.46 -27.45
N GLY A 321 -10.90 19.11 -26.79
CA GLY A 321 -11.30 20.50 -27.01
C GLY A 321 -10.45 21.53 -26.23
N SER A 322 -9.49 22.15 -26.93
CA SER A 322 -8.78 23.40 -26.58
C SER A 322 -8.50 23.67 -25.10
N PHE A 323 -7.37 23.17 -24.58
CA PHE A 323 -6.74 23.81 -23.42
C PHE A 323 -6.37 25.26 -23.79
N PRO A 324 -6.95 26.29 -23.17
CA PRO A 324 -6.60 27.68 -23.46
C PRO A 324 -5.10 27.92 -23.18
N GLU A 325 -4.46 28.73 -24.01
CA GLU A 325 -3.03 29.04 -23.88
C GLU A 325 -2.69 29.56 -22.47
N LEU A 326 -1.61 29.02 -21.92
CA LEU A 326 -1.04 29.35 -20.61
C LEU A 326 -0.86 30.87 -20.39
N ALA A 327 -0.80 31.65 -21.47
CA ALA A 327 -0.71 33.11 -21.48
C ALA A 327 -1.87 33.82 -20.76
N LYS A 328 -3.03 33.16 -20.54
CA LYS A 328 -4.18 33.76 -19.84
C LYS A 328 -4.19 33.55 -18.31
N LEU A 329 -3.27 32.76 -17.75
CA LEU A 329 -3.20 32.44 -16.32
C LEU A 329 -2.17 33.35 -15.60
N SER A 330 -2.48 33.78 -14.37
CA SER A 330 -1.72 34.81 -13.63
C SER A 330 -0.23 34.46 -13.36
N ARG A 331 0.64 35.49 -13.33
CA ARG A 331 2.11 35.39 -13.50
C ARG A 331 2.92 34.56 -12.47
N PRO A 332 2.61 34.50 -11.15
CA PRO A 332 3.47 33.78 -10.20
C PRO A 332 3.27 32.26 -10.21
N GLY A 333 2.02 31.79 -10.33
CA GLY A 333 1.70 30.36 -10.39
C GLY A 333 2.22 29.70 -11.66
N CYS A 334 2.18 30.41 -12.79
CA CYS A 334 2.64 29.93 -14.09
C CYS A 334 4.11 29.47 -14.12
N LEU A 335 5.01 30.03 -13.32
CA LEU A 335 6.44 29.70 -13.42
C LEU A 335 6.74 28.26 -12.94
N ALA A 336 6.18 27.85 -11.81
CA ALA A 336 6.35 26.49 -11.28
C ALA A 336 5.81 25.43 -12.26
N PHE A 337 4.64 25.69 -12.85
CA PHE A 337 4.03 24.79 -13.83
C PHE A 337 4.78 24.74 -15.17
N ARG A 338 5.44 25.83 -15.57
CA ARG A 338 6.38 25.82 -16.72
C ARG A 338 7.59 24.94 -16.47
N ILE A 339 8.13 24.93 -15.25
CA ILE A 339 9.24 24.06 -14.86
C ILE A 339 8.76 22.60 -14.80
N ILE A 340 7.59 22.32 -14.22
CA ILE A 340 6.96 20.98 -14.21
C ILE A 340 6.78 20.46 -15.64
N ALA A 341 6.25 21.29 -16.53
CA ALA A 341 6.08 20.99 -17.93
C ALA A 341 7.41 20.66 -18.63
N TRP A 342 8.49 21.36 -18.27
CA TRP A 342 9.83 21.08 -18.77
C TRP A 342 10.33 19.70 -18.32
N PHE A 343 10.16 19.34 -17.04
CA PHE A 343 10.57 18.03 -16.51
C PHE A 343 9.82 16.85 -17.15
N ARG A 344 8.59 17.04 -17.64
CA ARG A 344 7.87 15.98 -18.39
C ARG A 344 8.33 15.82 -19.84
N LYS A 345 9.03 16.82 -20.40
CA LYS A 345 9.41 16.88 -21.82
C LYS A 345 10.88 16.49 -22.02
N GLU A 346 11.16 15.19 -22.12
CA GLU A 346 12.44 14.74 -22.71
C GLU A 346 12.22 14.13 -24.11
N ARG A 347 12.91 14.76 -25.08
CA ARG A 347 12.97 14.61 -26.55
C ARG A 347 11.88 15.32 -27.37
N PRO A 348 12.26 16.25 -28.29
CA PRO A 348 11.31 17.04 -29.05
C PRO A 348 10.72 16.20 -30.20
N ALA A 349 9.43 15.91 -30.14
CA ALA A 349 8.66 15.78 -31.36
C ALA A 349 8.38 17.21 -31.86
N ALA A 350 8.97 17.57 -33.01
CA ALA A 350 9.05 18.91 -33.57
C ALA A 350 7.70 19.54 -34.03
N SER A 351 6.57 19.15 -33.44
CA SER A 351 5.24 19.63 -33.86
C SER A 351 4.24 19.94 -32.73
N ALA A 352 4.63 19.82 -31.46
CA ALA A 352 3.75 20.20 -30.34
C ALA A 352 4.14 21.57 -29.77
N GLY A 353 3.68 22.64 -30.43
CA GLY A 353 3.65 23.97 -29.84
C GLY A 353 2.83 23.96 -28.55
N LEU A 354 3.34 24.61 -27.50
CA LEU A 354 2.69 24.98 -26.22
C LEU A 354 1.74 23.98 -25.50
N ARG A 355 1.64 22.71 -25.91
CA ARG A 355 0.86 21.65 -25.24
C ARG A 355 1.72 20.94 -24.20
N SER A 356 1.95 21.59 -23.05
CA SER A 356 2.96 21.13 -22.08
C SER A 356 2.42 20.76 -20.70
N LEU A 357 1.12 20.93 -20.46
CA LEU A 357 0.47 20.60 -19.19
C LEU A 357 -0.41 19.36 -19.34
N SER A 358 -0.49 18.57 -18.27
CA SER A 358 -1.42 17.44 -18.17
C SER A 358 -2.83 17.93 -17.83
N ALA A 359 -3.84 17.12 -18.12
CA ALA A 359 -5.23 17.36 -17.73
C ALA A 359 -5.39 17.69 -16.23
N LEU A 360 -4.59 17.05 -15.36
CA LEU A 360 -4.61 17.31 -13.92
C LEU A 360 -4.08 18.71 -13.58
N ASP A 361 -2.99 19.13 -14.20
CA ASP A 361 -2.44 20.46 -13.94
C ASP A 361 -3.42 21.55 -14.37
N TYR A 362 -4.11 21.32 -15.49
CA TYR A 362 -5.14 22.23 -15.97
C TYR A 362 -6.30 22.36 -14.98
N TYR A 363 -6.79 21.24 -14.47
CA TYR A 363 -7.80 21.24 -13.40
C TYR A 363 -7.32 22.01 -12.17
N VAL A 364 -6.08 21.76 -11.72
CA VAL A 364 -5.52 22.47 -10.55
C VAL A 364 -5.46 23.97 -10.80
N LEU A 365 -5.01 24.41 -11.98
CA LEU A 365 -4.88 25.84 -12.31
C LEU A 365 -6.23 26.56 -12.48
N THR A 366 -7.27 25.86 -12.91
CA THR A 366 -8.57 26.47 -13.23
C THR A 366 -9.60 26.34 -12.11
N SER A 367 -9.53 25.27 -11.32
CA SER A 367 -10.60 24.88 -10.39
C SER A 367 -10.17 24.85 -8.93
N CYS A 368 -8.86 24.85 -8.63
CA CYS A 368 -8.36 24.86 -7.24
C CYS A 368 -7.99 26.26 -6.76
N SER A 369 -8.01 26.46 -5.44
CA SER A 369 -7.59 27.70 -4.79
C SER A 369 -6.09 27.98 -4.97
N PRO A 370 -5.63 29.24 -4.85
CA PRO A 370 -4.20 29.57 -4.99
C PRO A 370 -3.29 28.82 -4.00
N ALA A 371 -3.79 28.53 -2.80
CA ALA A 371 -3.06 27.75 -1.78
C ALA A 371 -2.88 26.29 -2.22
N GLU A 372 -3.93 25.67 -2.75
CA GLU A 372 -3.90 24.31 -3.30
C GLU A 372 -3.01 24.21 -4.54
N GLN A 373 -3.06 25.20 -5.43
CA GLN A 373 -2.17 25.28 -6.61
C GLN A 373 -0.69 25.31 -6.20
N ARG A 374 -0.35 26.15 -5.22
CA ARG A 374 1.02 26.20 -4.67
C ARG A 374 1.41 24.88 -4.00
N HIS A 375 0.48 24.28 -3.25
CA HIS A 375 0.71 22.99 -2.60
C HIS A 375 0.99 21.89 -3.62
N TYR A 376 0.12 21.72 -4.62
CA TYR A 376 0.31 20.79 -5.73
C TYR A 376 1.66 21.01 -6.41
N GLY A 377 1.94 22.24 -6.85
CA GLY A 377 3.18 22.57 -7.54
C GLY A 377 4.42 22.22 -6.73
N MET A 378 4.41 22.47 -5.42
CA MET A 378 5.50 22.07 -4.52
C MET A 378 5.67 20.55 -4.44
N GLN A 379 4.58 19.79 -4.29
CA GLN A 379 4.64 18.33 -4.19
C GLN A 379 5.14 17.68 -5.49
N VAL A 380 4.65 18.15 -6.63
CA VAL A 380 5.10 17.69 -7.94
C VAL A 380 6.57 18.03 -8.18
N MET A 381 7.01 19.24 -7.78
CA MET A 381 8.42 19.61 -7.88
C MET A 381 9.32 18.73 -7.02
N LYS A 382 8.92 18.43 -5.78
CA LYS A 382 9.64 17.49 -4.90
C LYS A 382 9.77 16.12 -5.54
N LEU A 383 8.68 15.61 -6.13
CA LEU A 383 8.70 14.33 -6.83
C LEU A 383 9.74 14.33 -7.96
N PHE A 384 9.72 15.34 -8.85
CA PHE A 384 10.67 15.42 -9.96
C PHE A 384 12.12 15.62 -9.50
N LEU A 385 12.38 16.58 -8.60
CA LEU A 385 13.74 16.84 -8.10
C LEU A 385 14.32 15.64 -7.34
N SER A 386 13.48 14.90 -6.61
CA SER A 386 13.94 13.70 -5.91
C SER A 386 14.57 12.66 -6.83
N ARG A 387 14.18 12.60 -8.11
CA ARG A 387 14.78 11.68 -9.09
C ARG A 387 16.25 12.02 -9.40
N TYR A 388 16.58 13.31 -9.41
CA TYR A 388 17.93 13.78 -9.74
C TYR A 388 18.85 13.77 -8.52
N PHE A 389 18.31 14.09 -7.34
CA PHE A 389 19.13 14.28 -6.13
C PHE A 389 19.07 13.09 -5.17
N ALA A 390 17.94 12.39 -5.08
CA ALA A 390 17.68 11.37 -4.06
C ALA A 390 17.20 10.03 -4.63
N PHE A 391 17.60 9.68 -5.85
CA PHE A 391 17.23 8.42 -6.53
C PHE A 391 15.71 8.13 -6.58
N GLY A 392 14.89 9.19 -6.61
CA GLY A 392 13.43 9.13 -6.61
C GLY A 392 12.80 8.97 -5.23
N HIS A 393 13.60 8.97 -4.15
CA HIS A 393 13.13 8.80 -2.79
C HIS A 393 12.85 10.16 -2.14
N VAL A 394 11.59 10.60 -2.19
CA VAL A 394 11.16 11.92 -1.71
C VAL A 394 11.49 12.20 -0.23
N PRO A 395 11.31 11.25 0.72
CA PRO A 395 11.74 11.48 2.10
C PRO A 395 13.24 11.71 2.25
N LEU A 396 14.06 11.08 1.41
CA LEU A 396 15.51 11.27 1.43
C LEU A 396 15.84 12.67 0.90
N PHE A 397 15.20 13.08 -0.19
CA PHE A 397 15.31 14.44 -0.73
C PHE A 397 14.95 15.51 0.32
N GLU A 398 13.89 15.31 1.10
CA GLU A 398 13.51 16.26 2.17
C GLU A 398 14.60 16.38 3.25
N VAL A 399 15.27 15.28 3.59
CA VAL A 399 16.40 15.27 4.53
C VAL A 399 17.61 15.98 3.93
N GLU A 400 17.96 15.69 2.67
CA GLU A 400 19.06 16.35 1.97
C GLU A 400 18.85 17.86 1.88
N VAL A 401 17.64 18.31 1.53
CA VAL A 401 17.28 19.74 1.51
C VAL A 401 17.41 20.35 2.91
N LEU A 402 16.95 19.66 3.96
CA LEU A 402 17.08 20.14 5.33
C LEU A 402 18.56 20.30 5.73
N VAL A 403 19.40 19.31 5.42
CA VAL A 403 20.84 19.36 5.69
C VAL A 403 21.51 20.50 4.92
N ALA A 404 21.16 20.69 3.65
CA ALA A 404 21.67 21.80 2.85
C ALA A 404 21.27 23.16 3.42
N LEU A 405 20.01 23.32 3.86
CA LEU A 405 19.53 24.55 4.49
C LEU A 405 20.25 24.83 5.82
N LEU A 406 20.50 23.81 6.62
CA LEU A 406 21.28 23.93 7.86
C LEU A 406 22.73 24.33 7.56
N ALA A 407 23.35 23.76 6.53
CA ALA A 407 24.70 24.11 6.11
C ALA A 407 24.80 25.56 5.59
N VAL A 408 23.82 26.01 4.79
CA VAL A 408 23.74 27.40 4.33
C VAL A 408 23.52 28.36 5.49
N GLY A 409 22.61 28.03 6.41
CA GLY A 409 22.36 28.83 7.61
C GLY A 409 23.61 28.94 8.48
N TRP A 410 24.34 27.83 8.67
CA TRP A 410 25.63 27.82 9.35
C TRP A 410 26.66 28.68 8.64
N GLY A 411 26.78 28.58 7.32
CA GLY A 411 27.70 29.41 6.52
C GLY A 411 27.41 30.90 6.64
N LEU A 412 26.14 31.30 6.57
CA LEU A 412 25.73 32.69 6.77
C LEU A 412 26.07 33.19 8.17
N LEU A 413 25.80 32.40 9.21
CA LEU A 413 26.16 32.73 10.60
C LEU A 413 27.68 32.83 10.78
N ALA A 414 28.46 31.93 10.21
CA ALA A 414 29.91 31.96 10.25
C ALA A 414 30.47 33.22 9.56
N THR A 415 29.94 33.59 8.39
CA THR A 415 30.33 34.84 7.71
C THR A 415 29.95 36.08 8.49
N LEU A 416 28.79 36.10 9.15
CA LEU A 416 28.37 37.21 10.01
C LEU A 416 29.27 37.31 11.26
N SER A 417 29.68 36.18 11.85
CA SER A 417 30.62 36.18 12.99
C SER A 417 32.02 36.65 12.61
N LEU A 418 32.47 36.40 11.38
CA LEU A 418 33.75 36.91 10.86
C LEU A 418 33.71 38.40 10.56
N VAL A 419 32.56 38.93 10.12
CA VAL A 419 32.34 40.36 9.88
C VAL A 419 32.17 41.14 11.19
N TYR A 420 31.77 40.48 12.28
CA TYR A 420 31.55 41.08 13.60
C TYR A 420 32.63 40.73 14.63
N SER A 421 33.81 40.30 14.18
CA SER A 421 34.98 40.22 15.08
C SER A 421 35.40 41.66 15.41
N PRO A 422 35.30 42.11 16.67
CA PRO A 422 35.73 43.45 17.03
C PRO A 422 37.25 43.53 16.82
N ASP A 423 37.68 44.37 15.88
CA ASP A 423 39.09 44.71 15.73
C ASP A 423 39.62 45.25 17.06
N ASP A 424 40.76 44.69 17.46
CA ASP A 424 41.62 45.15 18.54
C ASP A 424 41.75 46.68 18.54
N THR A 425 41.09 47.36 19.48
CA THR A 425 41.54 48.67 19.92
C THR A 425 42.78 48.46 20.77
N THR A 426 43.92 48.58 20.11
CA THR A 426 45.28 48.70 20.64
C THR A 426 45.36 49.64 21.86
N VAL A 427 46.07 49.17 22.89
CA VAL A 427 46.56 49.88 24.09
C VAL A 427 47.44 51.06 23.74
#